data_AF-A0AAD7ZPU1-F1
#
_entry.id   AF-A0AAD7ZPU1-F1
#
_cell.length_a   1.000
_cell.length_b   1.000
_cell.length_c   1.000
_cell.angle_alpha   90.00
_cell.angle_beta   90.00
_cell.angle_gamma   90.00
#
_symmetry.space_group_name_H-M   'P 1'
#
loop_
_entity.id
_entity.type
_entity.pdbx_description
1 polymer ?
#
loop_
_entity_poly.entity_id
_entity_poly.type
_entity_poly.pdbx_seq_one_letter_code
_entity_poly.pdbx_strand_id
1 'polypeptide(L)'
;LESMPYILVRGNLSSYGKDYPWRVLVSGLKACDIEQLKRFASGGYCDESTIVYLQHPCVVLTALEVLGYQVVASSSTSIKQDYNEYMWTMRKDFTEPEPMVTKPIKCTGVLITSLILFDYNFVFYLFCSLETVAGDMSVPSYYYVAVKGSLHASDCSVFGLIAAEVQALSKRYPSSIQVINGMTIKGPPIQVINTLSELGYKVICSTGEAEVVWTLQREI
;
A
#
# COMPACT_ATOMS: atom_id res chain seq x y z
N LEU A 1 6.75 -16.50 -6.84
CA LEU A 1 6.66 -15.03 -6.97
C LEU A 1 5.65 -14.63 -8.05
N GLU A 2 4.50 -15.33 -8.17
CA GLU A 2 3.49 -15.02 -9.18
C GLU A 2 2.45 -13.99 -8.72
N SER A 3 2.39 -13.70 -7.42
CA SER A 3 1.43 -12.76 -6.85
C SER A 3 2.12 -11.45 -6.47
N MET A 4 2.17 -10.50 -7.41
CA MET A 4 2.30 -9.07 -7.11
C MET A 4 0.89 -8.46 -7.19
N PRO A 5 0.05 -8.58 -6.15
CA PRO A 5 -1.32 -8.12 -6.22
C PRO A 5 -1.43 -6.61 -6.07
N TYR A 6 -0.49 -5.96 -5.38
CA TYR A 6 -0.54 -4.54 -5.09
C TYR A 6 0.26 -3.72 -6.10
N ILE A 7 -0.33 -2.58 -6.45
CA ILE A 7 0.30 -1.49 -7.19
C ILE A 7 0.07 -0.17 -6.45
N LEU A 8 0.96 0.79 -6.66
CA LEU A 8 0.81 2.15 -6.14
C LEU A 8 0.62 3.11 -7.30
N VAL A 9 -0.45 3.90 -7.26
CA VAL A 9 -0.75 4.92 -8.25
C VAL A 9 -0.60 6.28 -7.58
N ARG A 10 0.15 7.20 -8.18
CA ARG A 10 0.27 8.58 -7.71
C ARG A 10 -0.04 9.55 -8.84
N GLY A 11 -0.81 10.59 -8.56
CA GLY A 11 -1.10 11.62 -9.55
C GLY A 11 -1.85 12.80 -8.96
N ASN A 12 -1.92 13.88 -9.73
CA ASN A 12 -2.61 15.11 -9.34
C ASN A 12 -3.98 15.18 -10.03
N LEU A 13 -5.04 15.47 -9.26
CA LEU A 13 -6.40 15.65 -9.77
C LEU A 13 -6.62 17.03 -10.42
N SER A 14 -5.82 18.02 -10.04
CA SER A 14 -5.87 19.39 -10.54
C SER A 14 -4.57 19.73 -11.28
N SER A 15 -4.64 20.01 -12.58
CA SER A 15 -3.47 20.52 -13.29
C SER A 15 -3.53 22.03 -13.45
N TYR A 16 -2.41 22.70 -13.17
CA TYR A 16 -2.21 24.13 -13.41
C TYR A 16 -1.23 24.42 -14.55
N GLY A 17 -0.69 23.38 -15.22
CA GLY A 17 0.28 23.49 -16.31
C GLY A 17 -0.34 23.30 -17.70
N LYS A 18 0.21 23.98 -18.72
CA LYS A 18 -0.37 24.02 -20.08
C LYS A 18 0.09 22.91 -21.04
N ASP A 19 1.30 22.37 -20.88
CA ASP A 19 1.92 21.51 -21.93
C ASP A 19 1.70 19.99 -21.72
N TYR A 20 1.70 19.51 -20.47
CA TYR A 20 1.34 18.14 -20.11
C TYR A 20 0.61 18.17 -18.77
N PRO A 21 -0.71 18.42 -18.78
CA PRO A 21 -1.41 18.73 -17.55
C PRO A 21 -1.35 17.58 -16.54
N TRP A 22 -1.36 16.33 -16.98
CA TRP A 22 -1.41 15.19 -16.06
C TRP A 22 -0.24 14.24 -16.24
N ARG A 23 0.33 13.86 -15.10
CA ARG A 23 1.34 12.81 -14.97
C ARG A 23 0.90 11.89 -13.85
N VAL A 24 0.73 10.62 -14.19
CA VAL A 24 0.34 9.56 -13.27
C VAL A 24 1.47 8.54 -13.22
N LEU A 25 1.97 8.29 -12.03
CA LEU A 25 3.02 7.32 -11.75
C LEU A 25 2.34 6.04 -11.28
N VAL A 26 2.66 4.90 -11.90
CA VAL A 26 2.15 3.60 -11.46
C VAL A 26 3.33 2.67 -11.19
N SER A 27 3.44 2.22 -9.94
CA SER A 27 4.51 1.38 -9.44
C SER A 27 4.03 -0.06 -9.23
N GLY A 28 4.86 -1.04 -9.63
CA GLY A 28 4.62 -2.47 -9.40
C GLY A 28 3.76 -3.17 -10.46
N LEU A 29 3.54 -2.56 -11.63
CA LEU A 29 2.81 -3.21 -12.72
C LEU A 29 3.59 -4.41 -13.28
N LYS A 30 2.86 -5.48 -13.62
CA LYS A 30 3.42 -6.62 -14.34
C LYS A 30 3.56 -6.32 -15.82
N ALA A 31 4.52 -6.96 -16.49
CA ALA A 31 4.78 -6.75 -17.92
C ALA A 31 3.52 -6.92 -18.80
N CYS A 32 2.67 -7.92 -18.53
CA CYS A 32 1.44 -8.13 -19.28
C CYS A 32 0.41 -6.99 -19.13
N ASP A 33 0.32 -6.39 -17.95
CA ASP A 33 -0.57 -5.25 -17.70
C ASP A 33 0.01 -3.97 -18.33
N ILE A 34 1.34 -3.81 -18.34
CA ILE A 34 2.02 -2.71 -19.04
C ILE A 34 1.72 -2.75 -20.54
N GLU A 35 1.75 -3.93 -21.17
CA GLU A 35 1.40 -4.09 -22.58
C GLU A 35 -0.02 -3.61 -22.89
N GLN A 36 -1.00 -3.90 -22.02
CA GLN A 36 -2.38 -3.45 -22.21
C GLN A 36 -2.53 -1.94 -22.04
N LEU A 37 -1.68 -1.31 -21.21
CA LEU A 37 -1.68 0.13 -20.98
C LEU A 37 -0.84 0.92 -22.01
N LYS A 38 -0.15 0.27 -22.95
CA LYS A 38 0.62 0.94 -24.03
C LYS A 38 -0.21 1.87 -24.91
N ARG A 39 -1.53 1.73 -24.90
CA ARG A 39 -2.47 2.65 -25.56
C ARG A 39 -2.39 4.09 -25.02
N PHE A 40 -1.90 4.27 -23.79
CA PHE A 40 -1.70 5.59 -23.20
C PHE A 40 -0.31 6.12 -23.54
N ALA A 41 -0.23 7.42 -23.80
CA ALA A 41 1.06 8.11 -23.92
C ALA A 41 1.85 7.92 -22.61
N SER A 42 3.07 7.42 -22.72
CA SER A 42 3.94 7.17 -21.57
C SER A 42 5.12 8.14 -21.58
N GLY A 43 5.47 8.64 -20.40
CA GLY A 43 6.72 9.36 -20.14
C GLY A 43 7.92 8.44 -19.91
N GLY A 44 7.74 7.11 -20.04
CA GLY A 44 8.76 6.11 -19.73
C GLY A 44 8.81 5.75 -18.24
N TYR A 45 9.85 5.02 -17.86
CA TYR A 45 10.13 4.66 -16.47
C TYR A 45 10.81 5.81 -15.74
N CYS A 46 10.33 6.13 -14.53
CA CYS A 46 11.02 7.08 -13.64
C CYS A 46 11.97 6.38 -12.66
N ASP A 47 11.73 5.10 -12.38
CA ASP A 47 12.59 4.21 -11.59
C ASP A 47 12.41 2.75 -12.08
N GLU A 48 13.04 1.79 -11.41
CA GLU A 48 13.02 0.37 -11.80
C GLU A 48 11.62 -0.28 -11.79
N SER A 49 10.66 0.30 -11.07
CA SER A 49 9.36 -0.30 -10.80
C SER A 49 8.17 0.58 -11.21
N THR A 50 8.43 1.84 -11.59
CA THR A 50 7.42 2.87 -11.77
C THR A 50 7.43 3.46 -13.17
N ILE A 51 6.29 3.35 -13.86
CA ILE A 51 6.05 3.90 -15.19
C ILE A 51 5.20 5.17 -15.09
N VAL A 52 5.49 6.15 -15.95
CA VAL A 52 4.75 7.41 -16.04
C VAL A 52 3.77 7.35 -17.21
N TYR A 53 2.50 7.66 -16.94
CA TYR A 53 1.43 7.84 -17.93
C TYR A 53 1.01 9.30 -17.99
N LEU A 54 0.87 9.83 -19.21
CA LEU A 54 0.50 11.22 -19.47
C LEU A 54 -1.02 11.38 -19.60
N GLN A 55 -1.75 10.93 -18.58
CA GLN A 55 -3.22 10.91 -18.55
C GLN A 55 -3.75 11.32 -17.17
N HIS A 56 -5.02 11.74 -17.10
CA HIS A 56 -5.68 12.07 -15.84
C HIS A 56 -5.74 10.85 -14.90
N PRO A 57 -5.54 11.03 -13.56
CA PRO A 57 -5.59 9.92 -12.60
C PRO A 57 -6.82 9.02 -12.75
N CYS A 58 -8.03 9.58 -12.84
CA CYS A 58 -9.25 8.78 -13.01
C CYS A 58 -9.25 7.89 -14.26
N VAL A 59 -8.64 8.33 -15.38
CA VAL A 59 -8.58 7.51 -16.60
C VAL A 59 -7.67 6.30 -16.39
N VAL A 60 -6.54 6.50 -15.72
CA VAL A 60 -5.60 5.42 -15.39
C VAL A 60 -6.23 4.46 -14.37
N LEU A 61 -6.87 4.97 -13.32
CA LEU A 61 -7.56 4.16 -12.32
C LEU A 61 -8.67 3.30 -12.94
N THR A 62 -9.53 3.88 -13.79
CA THR A 62 -10.57 3.11 -14.51
C THR A 62 -9.96 2.04 -15.42
N ALA A 63 -8.84 2.33 -16.09
CA ALA A 63 -8.18 1.33 -16.93
C ALA A 63 -7.59 0.18 -16.10
N LEU A 64 -7.03 0.49 -14.93
CA LEU A 64 -6.53 -0.52 -13.99
C LEU A 64 -7.67 -1.37 -13.43
N GLU A 65 -8.84 -0.79 -13.22
CA GLU A 65 -10.04 -1.52 -12.80
C GLU A 65 -10.52 -2.54 -13.84
N VAL A 66 -10.45 -2.18 -15.13
CA VAL A 66 -10.70 -3.14 -16.24
C VAL A 66 -9.66 -4.28 -16.24
N LEU A 67 -8.44 -4.03 -15.76
CA LEU A 67 -7.41 -5.06 -15.59
C LEU A 67 -7.58 -5.88 -14.30
N GLY A 68 -8.63 -5.62 -13.52
CA GLY A 68 -8.97 -6.33 -12.29
C GLY A 68 -8.36 -5.75 -11.01
N TYR A 69 -7.83 -4.53 -11.05
CA TYR A 69 -7.35 -3.85 -9.85
C TYR A 69 -8.46 -3.05 -9.17
N GLN A 70 -8.55 -3.12 -7.84
CA GLN A 70 -9.48 -2.35 -7.04
C GLN A 70 -8.73 -1.42 -6.10
N VAL A 71 -9.24 -0.20 -5.90
CA VAL A 71 -8.68 0.73 -4.91
C VAL A 71 -8.98 0.19 -3.50
N VAL A 72 -7.94 -0.03 -2.70
CA VAL A 72 -8.06 -0.52 -1.31
C VAL A 72 -7.68 0.53 -0.27
N ALA A 73 -6.87 1.52 -0.66
CA ALA A 73 -6.52 2.64 0.20
C ALA A 73 -6.18 3.87 -0.65
N SER A 74 -6.37 5.06 -0.08
CA SER A 74 -5.98 6.33 -0.68
C SER A 74 -5.38 7.25 0.37
N SER A 75 -4.40 8.06 -0.02
CA SER A 75 -3.79 9.08 0.85
C SER A 75 -3.36 10.31 0.05
N SER A 76 -3.20 11.44 0.74
CA SER A 76 -2.66 12.68 0.16
C SER A 76 -1.16 12.78 0.39
N THR A 77 -0.40 13.20 -0.62
CA THR A 77 1.05 13.42 -0.52
C THR A 77 1.37 14.90 -0.61
N SER A 78 1.14 15.65 0.47
CA SER A 78 1.34 17.11 0.49
C SER A 78 2.74 17.46 1.01
N ILE A 79 3.70 17.72 0.11
CA ILE A 79 5.06 18.13 0.53
C ILE A 79 5.23 19.66 0.43
N LYS A 80 4.41 20.35 -0.37
CA LYS A 80 4.37 21.81 -0.50
C LYS A 80 2.94 22.24 -0.84
N GLN A 81 2.54 23.44 -0.40
CA GLN A 81 1.17 23.99 -0.52
C GLN A 81 0.60 24.03 -1.96
N ASP A 82 1.43 23.79 -2.99
CA ASP A 82 1.06 23.92 -4.40
C ASP A 82 0.94 22.59 -5.17
N TYR A 83 1.23 21.45 -4.53
CA TYR A 83 1.15 20.13 -5.18
C TYR A 83 0.14 19.22 -4.48
N ASN A 84 -1.11 19.26 -4.96
CA ASN A 84 -2.21 18.36 -4.57
C ASN A 84 -2.03 16.98 -5.21
N GLU A 85 -0.98 16.27 -4.84
CA GLU A 85 -0.79 14.90 -5.30
C GLU A 85 -1.48 13.92 -4.36
N TYR A 86 -2.13 12.94 -4.97
CA TYR A 86 -2.84 11.88 -4.28
C TYR A 86 -2.22 10.55 -4.66
N MET A 87 -2.30 9.61 -3.74
CA MET A 87 -1.84 8.24 -3.91
C MET A 87 -3.00 7.28 -3.68
N TRP A 88 -3.07 6.25 -4.52
CA TRP A 88 -3.99 5.14 -4.40
C TRP A 88 -3.20 3.85 -4.36
N THR A 89 -3.48 3.01 -3.37
CA THR A 89 -3.04 1.63 -3.35
C THR A 89 -4.13 0.81 -4.00
N MET A 90 -3.80 0.10 -5.09
CA MET A 90 -4.74 -0.81 -5.74
C MET A 90 -4.29 -2.25 -5.59
N ARG A 91 -5.25 -3.17 -5.53
CA ARG A 91 -5.04 -4.61 -5.37
C ARG A 91 -5.76 -5.37 -6.47
N LYS A 92 -5.11 -6.37 -7.06
CA LYS A 92 -5.75 -7.39 -7.90
C LYS A 92 -6.03 -8.64 -7.07
N ASP A 93 -7.11 -9.36 -7.40
CA ASP A 93 -7.43 -10.62 -6.73
C ASP A 93 -6.27 -11.60 -6.80
N PHE A 94 -6.01 -12.26 -5.67
CA PHE A 94 -4.97 -13.27 -5.54
C PHE A 94 -5.38 -14.35 -4.55
N THR A 95 -4.88 -15.57 -4.77
CA THR A 95 -5.11 -16.69 -3.86
C THR A 95 -4.43 -16.40 -2.53
N GLU A 96 -5.24 -16.33 -1.48
CA GLU A 96 -4.75 -16.05 -0.13
C GLU A 96 -4.01 -17.27 0.43
N PRO A 97 -2.83 -17.09 1.04
CA PRO A 97 -2.13 -18.19 1.69
C PRO A 97 -2.92 -18.69 2.90
N GLU A 98 -2.82 -19.98 3.20
CA GLU A 98 -3.44 -20.55 4.40
C GLU A 98 -2.95 -19.82 5.66
N PRO A 99 -3.84 -19.58 6.66
CA PRO A 99 -3.47 -18.89 7.87
C PRO A 99 -2.37 -19.65 8.61
N MET A 100 -1.34 -18.93 9.06
CA MET A 100 -0.29 -19.54 9.88
C MET A 100 -0.84 -19.85 11.27
N VAL A 101 -1.00 -21.13 11.60
CA VAL A 101 -1.37 -21.58 12.96
C VAL A 101 -0.27 -21.13 13.93
N THR A 102 -0.48 -20.00 14.58
CA THR A 102 0.40 -19.48 15.62
C THR A 102 -0.29 -19.58 16.96
N LYS A 103 0.44 -19.98 18.01
CA LYS A 103 -0.10 -20.08 19.37
C LYS A 103 -0.72 -18.73 19.75
N PRO A 104 -1.90 -18.70 20.42
CA PRO A 104 -2.57 -17.46 20.75
C PRO A 104 -1.61 -16.54 21.50
N ILE A 105 -1.25 -15.44 20.87
CA ILE A 105 -0.46 -14.40 21.50
C ILE A 105 -1.43 -13.69 22.43
N LYS A 106 -1.16 -13.74 23.75
CA LYS A 106 -1.85 -12.85 24.70
C LYS A 106 -1.39 -11.43 24.44
N CYS A 107 -1.99 -10.78 23.46
CA CYS A 107 -1.89 -9.35 23.27
C CYS A 107 -3.13 -8.72 23.88
N THR A 108 -2.93 -7.73 24.75
CA THR A 108 -3.92 -6.68 24.99
C THR A 108 -4.07 -5.91 23.69
N GLY A 109 -4.96 -6.38 22.82
CA GLY A 109 -5.18 -5.84 21.48
C GLY A 109 -6.11 -4.62 21.49
N VAL A 110 -5.80 -3.66 20.63
CA VAL A 110 -6.66 -2.52 20.30
C VAL A 110 -7.33 -2.84 18.96
N LEU A 111 -8.66 -2.86 18.93
CA LEU A 111 -9.43 -2.98 17.68
C LEU A 111 -9.44 -1.63 16.96
N ILE A 112 -9.02 -1.62 15.69
CA ILE A 112 -9.12 -0.45 14.80
C ILE A 112 -10.29 -0.74 13.85
N THR A 113 -11.44 -0.09 14.07
CA THR A 113 -12.56 -0.14 13.12
C THR A 113 -12.58 1.14 12.29
N SER A 114 -12.43 1.01 10.98
CA SER A 114 -12.55 2.12 10.03
C SER A 114 -14.01 2.33 9.63
N LEU A 115 -14.58 3.50 9.92
CA LEU A 115 -15.89 3.94 9.41
C LEU A 115 -15.67 5.02 8.34
N ILE A 116 -16.15 4.78 7.12
CA ILE A 116 -16.16 5.78 6.05
C ILE A 116 -17.48 6.56 6.16
N LEU A 117 -17.43 7.80 6.65
CA LEU A 117 -18.56 8.72 6.59
C LEU A 117 -18.41 9.63 5.36
N PHE A 118 -19.41 9.61 4.49
CA PHE A 118 -19.54 10.54 3.39
C PHE A 118 -20.24 11.80 3.89
N ASP A 119 -19.58 12.96 3.77
CA ASP A 119 -20.29 14.23 3.88
C ASP A 119 -19.94 15.15 2.70
N TYR A 120 -20.92 15.95 2.30
CA TYR A 120 -21.04 16.65 1.00
C TYR A 120 -19.97 17.72 0.69
N ASN A 121 -18.89 17.81 1.45
CA ASN A 121 -17.81 18.78 1.28
C ASN A 121 -16.40 18.17 1.35
N PHE A 122 -16.19 16.95 0.84
CA PHE A 122 -14.87 16.42 0.43
C PHE A 122 -13.70 16.57 1.45
N VAL A 123 -13.98 16.58 2.76
CA VAL A 123 -12.96 16.55 3.81
C VAL A 123 -12.98 15.17 4.47
N PHE A 124 -11.88 14.44 4.34
CA PHE A 124 -11.67 13.15 5.01
C PHE A 124 -11.43 13.40 6.50
N TYR A 125 -12.41 13.09 7.35
CA TYR A 125 -12.20 13.02 8.79
C TYR A 125 -11.98 11.57 9.20
N LEU A 126 -10.76 11.24 9.61
CA LEU A 126 -10.48 10.00 10.34
C LEU A 126 -10.93 10.20 11.80
N PHE A 127 -12.13 9.73 12.13
CA PHE A 127 -12.56 9.65 13.52
C PHE A 127 -12.13 8.29 14.10
N CYS A 128 -11.23 8.34 15.08
CA CYS A 128 -10.74 7.17 15.79
C CYS A 128 -11.60 6.98 17.04
N SER A 129 -12.58 6.06 17.01
CA SER A 129 -13.37 5.73 18.21
C SER A 129 -12.74 4.53 18.93
N LEU A 130 -12.48 4.69 20.23
CA LEU A 130 -11.98 3.66 21.13
C LEU A 130 -13.18 2.99 21.81
N GLU A 131 -13.55 1.77 21.43
CA GLU A 131 -14.55 0.98 22.16
C GLU A 131 -13.97 -0.34 22.67
N THR A 132 -14.14 -0.58 23.97
CA THR A 132 -13.80 -1.84 24.64
C THR A 132 -15.07 -2.70 24.68
N VAL A 133 -15.15 -3.76 23.87
CA VAL A 133 -16.29 -4.68 23.90
C VAL A 133 -15.89 -5.99 24.56
N ALA A 134 -16.45 -6.26 25.74
CA ALA A 134 -16.36 -7.57 26.39
C ALA A 134 -17.53 -8.44 25.92
N GLY A 135 -17.25 -9.44 25.08
CA GLY A 135 -18.23 -10.40 24.60
C GLY A 135 -17.56 -11.59 23.92
N ASP A 136 -18.06 -12.79 24.22
CA ASP A 136 -17.63 -14.07 23.64
C ASP A 136 -18.11 -14.16 22.18
N MET A 137 -17.43 -13.44 21.29
CA MET A 137 -17.46 -13.67 19.86
C MET A 137 -16.18 -14.41 19.50
N SER A 138 -16.25 -15.38 18.58
CA SER A 138 -15.07 -15.95 17.92
C SER A 138 -14.44 -14.90 17.00
N VAL A 139 -13.95 -13.79 17.57
CA VAL A 139 -13.35 -12.68 16.83
C VAL A 139 -12.09 -13.22 16.17
N PRO A 140 -11.95 -13.15 14.84
CA PRO A 140 -10.69 -13.47 14.20
C PRO A 140 -9.58 -12.63 14.83
N SER A 141 -8.54 -13.29 15.32
CA SER A 141 -7.41 -12.60 15.93
C SER A 141 -6.59 -11.99 14.80
N TYR A 142 -6.57 -10.67 14.69
CA TYR A 142 -5.81 -9.99 13.66
C TYR A 142 -4.41 -9.59 14.13
N TYR A 143 -3.43 -9.78 13.25
CA TYR A 143 -2.06 -9.30 13.44
C TYR A 143 -1.77 -8.16 12.47
N TYR A 144 -1.16 -7.09 12.96
CA TYR A 144 -0.88 -5.88 12.17
C TYR A 144 0.61 -5.64 12.03
N VAL A 145 1.01 -5.23 10.83
CA VAL A 145 2.35 -4.73 10.51
C VAL A 145 2.25 -3.40 9.80
N ALA A 146 3.29 -2.59 9.90
CA ALA A 146 3.36 -1.30 9.22
C ALA A 146 4.57 -1.25 8.31
N VAL A 147 4.37 -0.87 7.04
CA VAL A 147 5.45 -0.54 6.11
C VAL A 147 5.50 0.96 5.97
N LYS A 148 6.67 1.55 6.17
CA LYS A 148 6.93 2.99 6.04
C LYS A 148 7.97 3.22 4.94
N GLY A 149 7.68 4.11 4.00
CA GLY A 149 8.67 4.55 3.02
C GLY A 149 8.11 5.56 2.02
N SER A 150 9.00 6.13 1.21
CA SER A 150 8.61 7.01 0.11
C SER A 150 8.39 6.18 -1.16
N LEU A 151 7.43 6.58 -2.01
CA LEU A 151 7.08 5.84 -3.24
C LEU A 151 8.28 5.48 -4.12
N HIS A 152 9.24 6.40 -4.23
CA HIS A 152 10.44 6.27 -5.07
C HIS A 152 11.72 5.96 -4.29
N ALA A 153 11.61 5.65 -2.99
CA ALA A 153 12.76 5.28 -2.20
C ALA A 153 13.24 3.87 -2.61
N SER A 154 14.54 3.66 -2.58
CA SER A 154 15.16 2.33 -2.73
C SER A 154 15.25 1.58 -1.40
N ASP A 155 14.67 2.14 -0.33
CA ASP A 155 14.55 1.52 0.97
C ASP A 155 13.25 1.89 1.68
N CYS A 156 12.86 1.02 2.62
CA CYS A 156 11.70 1.21 3.47
C CYS A 156 11.90 0.51 4.81
N SER A 157 11.09 0.87 5.80
CA SER A 157 11.11 0.24 7.12
C SER A 157 9.82 -0.52 7.37
N VAL A 158 9.93 -1.70 7.97
CA VAL A 158 8.79 -2.55 8.34
C VAL A 158 8.78 -2.73 9.85
N PHE A 159 7.62 -2.56 10.47
CA PHE A 159 7.44 -2.64 11.92
C PHE A 159 6.37 -3.66 12.31
N GLY A 160 6.50 -4.18 13.52
CA GLY A 160 5.56 -5.16 14.08
C GLY A 160 5.78 -6.59 13.59
N LEU A 161 6.94 -6.93 13.03
CA LEU A 161 7.24 -8.29 12.57
C LEU A 161 7.50 -9.26 13.73
N ILE A 162 7.06 -10.52 13.62
CA ILE A 162 7.47 -11.59 14.55
C ILE A 162 8.87 -12.12 14.21
N ALA A 163 9.54 -12.78 15.15
CA ALA A 163 10.90 -13.28 14.97
C ALA A 163 11.09 -14.19 13.73
N ALA A 164 10.09 -15.03 13.41
CA ALA A 164 10.13 -15.89 12.23
C ALA A 164 10.08 -15.08 10.92
N GLU A 165 9.28 -14.01 10.88
CA GLU A 165 9.17 -13.13 9.72
C GLU A 165 10.42 -12.28 9.54
N VAL A 166 11.00 -11.79 10.64
CA VAL A 166 12.30 -11.10 10.63
C VAL A 166 13.36 -12.00 10.01
N GLN A 167 13.44 -13.27 10.41
CA GLN A 167 14.39 -14.24 9.84
C GLN A 167 14.12 -14.49 8.35
N ALA A 168 12.87 -14.68 7.96
CA ALA A 168 12.50 -14.90 6.57
C ALA A 168 12.83 -13.69 5.67
N LEU A 169 12.51 -12.48 6.13
CA LEU A 169 12.81 -11.24 5.43
C LEU A 169 14.31 -10.95 5.37
N SER A 170 15.07 -11.19 6.45
CA SER A 170 16.53 -11.08 6.44
C SER A 170 17.17 -12.00 5.40
N LYS A 171 16.63 -13.20 5.20
CA LYS A 171 17.13 -14.13 4.17
C LYS A 171 16.81 -13.64 2.75
N ARG A 172 15.62 -13.06 2.54
CA ARG A 172 15.18 -12.53 1.24
C ARG A 172 15.84 -11.21 0.88
N TYR A 173 16.16 -10.40 1.88
CA TYR A 173 16.82 -9.10 1.75
C TYR A 173 18.12 -9.08 2.57
N PRO A 174 19.24 -9.62 2.03
CA PRO A 174 20.48 -9.80 2.78
C PRO A 174 21.10 -8.50 3.30
N SER A 175 20.82 -7.37 2.65
CA SER A 175 21.31 -6.03 3.04
C SER A 175 20.39 -5.30 4.03
N SER A 176 19.40 -5.99 4.61
CA SER A 176 18.48 -5.41 5.59
C SER A 176 19.13 -5.24 6.96
N ILE A 177 18.71 -4.19 7.68
CA ILE A 177 19.21 -3.85 9.01
C ILE A 177 18.06 -4.00 10.00
N GLN A 178 18.24 -4.78 11.07
CA GLN A 178 17.23 -4.88 12.14
C GLN A 178 17.22 -3.59 12.96
N VAL A 179 16.02 -3.14 13.34
CA VAL A 179 15.79 -1.99 14.22
C VAL A 179 14.84 -2.40 15.35
N ILE A 180 14.67 -1.55 16.36
CA ILE A 180 13.73 -1.82 17.45
C ILE A 180 12.31 -1.99 16.86
N ASN A 181 11.67 -3.13 17.16
CA ASN A 181 10.34 -3.50 16.67
C ASN A 181 10.19 -3.56 15.14
N GLY A 182 11.28 -3.76 14.39
CA GLY A 182 11.20 -3.76 12.93
C GLY A 182 12.50 -4.05 12.19
N MET A 183 12.49 -3.74 10.89
CA MET A 183 13.63 -3.88 9.98
C MET A 183 13.63 -2.77 8.94
N THR A 184 14.79 -2.24 8.60
CA THR A 184 15.00 -1.43 7.40
C THR A 184 15.44 -2.34 6.26
N ILE A 185 14.65 -2.37 5.19
CA ILE A 185 14.84 -3.20 4.01
C ILE A 185 15.35 -2.34 2.86
N LYS A 186 16.41 -2.80 2.19
CA LYS A 186 16.88 -2.24 0.91
C LYS A 186 16.02 -2.82 -0.22
N GLY A 187 14.96 -2.11 -0.55
CA GLY A 187 14.04 -2.38 -1.63
C GLY A 187 12.91 -1.36 -1.65
N PRO A 188 12.30 -1.10 -2.82
CA PRO A 188 11.18 -0.17 -2.93
C PRO A 188 9.96 -0.66 -2.15
N PRO A 189 9.16 0.25 -1.56
CA PRO A 189 8.02 -0.14 -0.71
C PRO A 189 7.06 -1.14 -1.36
N ILE A 190 6.80 -1.00 -2.66
CA ILE A 190 5.87 -1.88 -3.37
C ILE A 190 6.32 -3.34 -3.42
N GLN A 191 7.64 -3.59 -3.51
CA GLN A 191 8.18 -4.95 -3.47
C GLN A 191 8.02 -5.57 -2.07
N VAL A 192 8.20 -4.76 -1.02
CA VAL A 192 8.05 -5.22 0.36
C VAL A 192 6.58 -5.48 0.69
N ILE A 193 5.66 -4.61 0.28
CA ILE A 193 4.21 -4.81 0.43
C ILE A 193 3.77 -6.11 -0.26
N ASN A 194 4.20 -6.34 -1.51
CA ASN A 194 3.92 -7.58 -2.23
C ASN A 194 4.60 -8.81 -1.61
N THR A 195 5.73 -8.64 -0.93
CA THR A 195 6.36 -9.74 -0.18
C THR A 195 5.58 -10.11 1.07
N LEU A 196 5.06 -9.11 1.80
CA LEU A 196 4.22 -9.34 2.96
C LEU A 196 2.86 -9.95 2.57
N SER A 197 2.33 -9.66 1.38
CA SER A 197 1.09 -10.29 0.92
C SER A 197 1.24 -11.79 0.66
N GLU A 198 2.43 -12.25 0.26
CA GLU A 198 2.74 -13.69 0.19
C GLU A 198 2.71 -14.35 1.58
N LEU A 199 2.84 -13.58 2.67
CA LEU A 199 2.70 -14.06 4.05
C LEU A 199 1.28 -13.92 4.61
N GLY A 200 0.31 -13.51 3.78
CA GLY A 200 -1.10 -13.36 4.15
C GLY A 200 -1.51 -11.96 4.59
N TYR A 201 -0.61 -10.98 4.54
CA TYR A 201 -0.92 -9.61 4.91
C TYR A 201 -1.69 -8.86 3.81
N LYS A 202 -2.71 -8.11 4.20
CA LYS A 202 -3.51 -7.27 3.32
C LYS A 202 -3.40 -5.82 3.72
N VAL A 203 -3.24 -4.91 2.76
CA VAL A 203 -3.28 -3.46 3.04
C VAL A 203 -4.70 -3.09 3.44
N ILE A 204 -4.86 -2.49 4.62
CA ILE A 204 -6.15 -2.02 5.13
C ILE A 204 -6.27 -0.50 5.12
N CYS A 205 -5.15 0.21 5.20
CA CYS A 205 -5.10 1.65 5.05
C CYS A 205 -3.70 2.14 4.69
N SER A 206 -3.63 3.37 4.20
CA SER A 206 -2.39 4.10 3.97
C SER A 206 -2.53 5.54 4.44
N THR A 207 -1.49 6.12 5.01
CA THR A 207 -1.47 7.51 5.48
C THR A 207 -0.08 8.11 5.38
N GLY A 208 0.03 9.43 5.33
CA GLY A 208 1.31 10.14 5.30
C GLY A 208 1.54 10.93 4.01
N GLU A 209 2.44 11.91 4.09
CA GLU A 209 2.66 12.91 3.05
C GLU A 209 3.94 12.66 2.24
N ALA A 210 5.10 12.94 2.83
CA ALA A 210 6.41 12.71 2.20
C ALA A 210 6.84 11.25 2.29
N GLU A 211 6.58 10.64 3.45
CA GLU A 211 6.70 9.21 3.70
C GLU A 211 5.31 8.67 3.95
N VAL A 212 4.99 7.54 3.32
CA VAL A 212 3.70 6.87 3.49
C VAL A 212 3.90 5.70 4.43
N VAL A 213 2.93 5.52 5.32
CA VAL A 213 2.75 4.32 6.14
C VAL A 213 1.58 3.53 5.56
N TRP A 214 1.85 2.29 5.16
CA TRP A 214 0.84 1.28 4.85
C TRP A 214 0.67 0.39 6.06
N THR A 215 -0.56 0.29 6.58
CA THR A 215 -0.91 -0.68 7.61
C THR A 215 -1.44 -1.92 6.92
N LEU A 216 -0.85 -3.06 7.24
CA LEU A 216 -1.28 -4.35 6.74
C LEU A 216 -1.79 -5.24 7.89
N GLN A 217 -2.77 -6.08 7.58
CA GLN A 217 -3.44 -6.97 8.51
C GLN A 217 -3.42 -8.41 8.00
N ARG A 218 -3.25 -9.38 8.89
CA ARG A 218 -3.39 -10.81 8.61
C ARG A 218 -4.26 -11.47 9.68
N GLU A 219 -5.07 -12.45 9.29
CA GLU A 219 -5.85 -13.31 10.19
C GLU A 219 -4.96 -14.39 10.83
N ILE A 220 -5.16 -14.63 12.14
CA ILE A 220 -4.50 -15.66 12.95
C ILE A 220 -5.52 -16.71 13.37
#